data_AF-A0A435G461-F1
#
_entry.id   AF-A0A435G461-F1
#
_cell.length_a   1.000
_cell.length_b   1.000
_cell.length_c   1.000
_cell.angle_alpha   90.00
_cell.angle_beta   90.00
_cell.angle_gamma   90.00
#
_symmetry.space_group_name_H-M   'P 1'
#
loop_
_entity.id
_entity.type
_entity.pdbx_description
1 polymer ?
#
loop_
_entity_poly.entity_id
_entity_poly.type
_entity_poly.pdbx_seq_one_letter_code
_entity_poly.pdbx_strand_id
1 'polypeptide(L)'
;MAKAAARKTTPAASPSVERRPALAGRSTTAAGAKVEVLPPAQRISLRAPEASVAALSKALGVTLPKKPKTSASKAGRIALWLGPDEWLVIDETGNDPLADCAGVAALHSA
;
A
#
# COMPACT_ATOMS: atom_id res chain seq x y z
N MET A 1 23.36 32.24 34.19
CA MET A 1 22.82 30.88 34.09
C MET A 1 22.47 30.63 32.62
N ALA A 2 23.37 30.03 31.83
CA ALA A 2 23.14 29.76 30.41
C ALA A 2 22.32 28.47 30.24
N LYS A 3 21.22 28.53 29.48
CA LYS A 3 20.33 27.39 29.21
C LYS A 3 20.89 26.62 28.01
N ALA A 4 21.24 25.35 28.20
CA ALA A 4 21.68 24.46 27.13
C ALA A 4 20.49 24.06 26.24
N ALA A 5 20.63 24.19 24.92
CA ALA A 5 19.64 23.75 23.95
C ALA A 5 19.74 22.23 23.75
N ALA A 6 18.62 21.53 23.90
CA ALA A 6 18.53 20.09 23.66
C ALA A 6 18.73 19.77 22.17
N ARG A 7 19.68 18.89 21.89
CA ARG A 7 20.00 18.41 20.53
C ARG A 7 18.89 17.45 20.08
N LYS A 8 18.12 17.84 19.06
CA LYS A 8 17.17 16.92 18.39
C LYS A 8 17.95 15.77 17.76
N THR A 9 17.71 14.56 18.23
CA THR A 9 18.17 13.34 17.58
C THR A 9 17.37 13.12 16.31
N THR A 10 18.06 13.14 15.16
CA THR A 10 17.51 12.73 13.87
C THR A 10 17.08 11.26 13.97
N PRO A 11 15.84 10.89 13.59
CA PRO A 11 15.47 9.49 13.53
C PRO A 11 16.42 8.76 12.59
N ALA A 12 16.92 7.60 13.01
CA ALA A 12 17.66 6.71 12.13
C ALA A 12 16.76 6.33 10.95
N ALA A 13 17.29 6.40 9.73
CA ALA A 13 16.56 5.97 8.54
C ALA A 13 16.11 4.51 8.73
N SER A 14 14.81 4.26 8.64
CA SER A 14 14.25 2.92 8.64
C SER A 14 14.95 2.07 7.56
N PRO A 15 15.25 0.79 7.81
CA PRO A 15 15.84 -0.06 6.78
C PRO A 15 14.90 -0.07 5.58
N SER A 16 15.39 0.42 4.43
CA SER A 16 14.64 0.35 3.18
C SER A 16 14.49 -1.12 2.82
N VAL A 17 13.27 -1.64 2.90
CA VAL A 17 12.90 -2.97 2.36
C VAL A 17 12.79 -2.83 0.85
N GLU A 18 13.90 -2.48 0.20
CA GLU A 18 13.91 -2.20 -1.23
C GLU A 18 13.83 -3.52 -1.99
N ARG A 19 12.70 -3.72 -2.66
CA ARG A 19 12.50 -4.83 -3.59
C ARG A 19 13.44 -4.64 -4.78
N ARG A 20 14.40 -5.56 -4.96
CA ARG A 20 15.30 -5.60 -6.13
C ARG A 20 14.79 -6.63 -7.16
N PRO A 21 14.00 -6.23 -8.17
CA PRO A 21 13.45 -7.16 -9.15
C PRO A 21 14.55 -7.74 -10.05
N ALA A 22 14.49 -9.04 -10.35
CA ALA A 22 15.48 -9.73 -11.18
C ALA A 22 15.61 -9.15 -12.60
N LEU A 23 14.56 -8.47 -13.08
CA LEU A 23 14.51 -7.84 -14.39
C LEU A 23 14.66 -6.31 -14.30
N ALA A 24 15.18 -5.77 -13.21
CA ALA A 24 15.42 -4.32 -13.05
C ALA A 24 16.16 -3.75 -14.28
N GLY A 25 15.65 -2.65 -14.83
CA GLY A 25 16.21 -1.98 -16.01
C GLY A 25 16.00 -2.73 -17.34
N ARG A 26 15.32 -3.87 -17.36
CA ARG A 26 15.00 -4.61 -18.60
C ARG A 26 13.61 -4.25 -19.10
N SER A 27 13.50 -4.07 -20.40
CA SER A 27 12.23 -3.92 -21.12
C SER A 27 12.33 -4.68 -22.44
N THR A 28 11.22 -5.26 -22.88
CA THR A 28 11.08 -5.86 -24.21
C THR A 28 9.81 -5.36 -24.88
N THR A 29 9.82 -5.28 -26.21
CA THR A 29 8.69 -4.79 -27.01
C THR A 29 8.53 -5.66 -28.24
N ALA A 30 7.28 -6.01 -28.54
CA ALA A 30 6.85 -6.73 -29.72
C ALA A 30 5.63 -6.05 -30.33
N ALA A 31 5.17 -6.53 -31.49
CA ALA A 31 3.93 -6.02 -32.08
C ALA A 31 2.75 -6.21 -31.10
N GLY A 32 2.22 -5.09 -30.58
CA GLY A 32 1.06 -5.06 -29.68
C GLY A 32 1.36 -5.21 -28.19
N ALA A 33 2.62 -5.38 -27.75
CA ALA A 33 2.92 -5.55 -26.32
C ALA A 33 4.29 -4.97 -25.92
N LYS A 34 4.33 -4.38 -24.72
CA LYS A 34 5.55 -4.00 -24.00
C LYS A 34 5.54 -4.67 -22.64
N VAL A 35 6.68 -5.22 -22.25
CA VAL A 35 6.89 -5.79 -20.91
C VAL A 35 8.05 -5.05 -20.27
N GLU A 36 7.80 -4.43 -19.13
CA GLU A 36 8.79 -3.74 -18.32
C GLU A 36 8.49 -3.93 -16.83
N VAL A 37 9.50 -3.69 -15.99
CA VAL A 37 9.32 -3.69 -14.54
C VAL A 37 8.64 -2.39 -14.12
N LEU A 38 7.51 -2.50 -13.42
CA LEU A 38 6.84 -1.33 -12.82
C LEU A 38 7.70 -0.71 -11.70
N PRO A 39 7.57 0.61 -11.46
CA PRO A 39 8.21 1.27 -10.33
C PRO A 39 7.90 0.61 -8.99
N PRO A 40 8.74 0.82 -7.95
CA PRO A 40 8.44 0.39 -6.59
C PRO A 40 7.05 0.86 -6.14
N ALA A 41 6.34 -0.02 -5.43
CA ALA A 41 5.00 0.25 -4.92
C ALA A 41 4.84 -0.46 -3.57
N GLN A 42 4.11 0.18 -2.64
CA GLN A 42 3.78 -0.42 -1.34
C GLN A 42 2.64 -1.42 -1.52
N ARG A 43 2.67 -2.50 -0.72
CA ARG A 43 1.68 -3.58 -0.83
C ARG A 43 1.37 -4.14 0.56
N ILE A 44 0.09 -4.32 0.85
CA ILE A 44 -0.38 -5.01 2.07
C ILE A 44 -1.41 -6.07 1.71
N SER A 45 -1.41 -7.17 2.48
CA SER A 45 -2.48 -8.16 2.44
C SER A 45 -3.49 -7.80 3.52
N LEU A 46 -4.67 -7.36 3.12
CA LEU A 46 -5.70 -6.89 4.04
C LEU A 46 -6.75 -7.98 4.25
N ARG A 47 -6.95 -8.35 5.51
CA ARG A 47 -8.04 -9.22 5.98
C ARG A 47 -8.97 -8.44 6.90
N ALA A 48 -10.27 -8.47 6.62
CA ALA A 48 -11.24 -7.78 7.46
C ALA A 48 -12.66 -8.33 7.29
N PRO A 49 -13.46 -8.43 8.37
CA PRO A 49 -14.87 -8.73 8.27
C PRO A 49 -15.65 -7.58 7.60
N GLU A 50 -16.84 -7.87 7.09
CA GLU A 50 -17.66 -6.89 6.37
C GLU A 50 -17.92 -5.59 7.17
N ALA A 51 -18.10 -5.71 8.48
CA ALA A 51 -18.33 -4.57 9.37
C ALA A 51 -17.19 -3.53 9.37
N SER A 52 -15.96 -3.94 9.05
CA SER A 52 -14.77 -3.07 9.04
C SER A 52 -14.54 -2.40 7.68
N VAL A 53 -15.17 -2.89 6.61
CA VAL A 53 -14.87 -2.51 5.22
C VAL A 53 -15.07 -1.02 4.97
N ALA A 54 -16.10 -0.41 5.55
CA ALA A 54 -16.37 1.03 5.36
C ALA A 54 -15.29 1.91 6.01
N ALA A 55 -14.85 1.57 7.23
CA ALA A 55 -13.81 2.30 7.93
C ALA A 55 -12.45 2.18 7.23
N LEU A 56 -12.11 0.97 6.79
CA LEU A 56 -10.88 0.70 6.02
C LEU A 56 -10.89 1.39 4.66
N SER A 57 -12.02 1.37 3.95
CA SER A 57 -12.17 2.07 2.66
C SER A 57 -11.92 3.58 2.80
N LYS A 58 -12.39 4.18 3.89
CA LYS A 58 -12.16 5.59 4.20
C LYS A 58 -10.69 5.85 4.51
N ALA A 59 -10.06 5.03 5.34
CA ALA A 59 -8.66 5.19 5.72
C ALA A 59 -7.72 5.03 4.51
N LEU A 60 -7.98 4.04 3.66
CA LEU A 60 -7.19 3.76 2.46
C LEU A 60 -7.45 4.75 1.31
N GLY A 61 -8.50 5.58 1.40
CA GLY A 61 -8.89 6.50 0.34
C GLY A 61 -9.45 5.84 -0.92
N VAL A 62 -9.66 4.52 -0.92
CA VAL A 62 -10.24 3.73 -2.02
C VAL A 62 -11.35 2.83 -1.48
N THR A 63 -12.48 2.78 -2.18
CA THR A 63 -13.58 1.88 -1.81
C THR A 63 -13.18 0.44 -2.06
N LEU A 64 -13.11 -0.38 -1.02
CA LEU A 64 -12.81 -1.80 -1.16
C LEU A 64 -13.92 -2.49 -1.97
N PRO A 65 -13.59 -3.18 -3.07
CA PRO A 65 -14.58 -3.90 -3.87
C PRO A 65 -15.20 -5.04 -3.04
N LYS A 66 -16.50 -5.29 -3.19
CA LYS A 66 -17.19 -6.43 -2.55
C LYS A 66 -17.57 -7.56 -3.52
N LYS A 67 -17.58 -7.28 -4.82
CA LYS A 67 -17.98 -8.25 -5.84
C LYS A 67 -16.78 -9.12 -6.24
N PRO A 68 -16.94 -10.45 -6.34
CA PRO A 68 -15.87 -11.33 -6.80
C PRO A 68 -15.25 -10.86 -8.12
N LYS A 69 -13.92 -10.99 -8.22
CA LYS A 69 -13.14 -10.65 -9.42
C LYS A 69 -13.26 -9.18 -9.85
N THR A 70 -13.41 -8.26 -8.89
CA THR A 70 -13.40 -6.82 -9.17
C THR A 70 -12.21 -6.13 -8.50
N SER A 71 -11.85 -4.97 -9.02
CA SER A 71 -10.85 -4.08 -8.46
C SER A 71 -11.41 -2.67 -8.35
N ALA A 72 -10.82 -1.89 -7.46
CA ALA A 72 -11.04 -0.45 -7.37
C ALA A 72 -9.70 0.27 -7.44
N SER A 73 -9.67 1.45 -8.04
CA SER A 73 -8.50 2.32 -8.04
C SER A 73 -8.89 3.77 -7.82
N LYS A 74 -8.09 4.49 -7.04
CA LYS A 74 -8.25 5.93 -6.80
C LYS A 74 -6.93 6.52 -6.34
N ALA A 75 -6.50 7.61 -6.96
CA ALA A 75 -5.32 8.39 -6.56
C ALA A 75 -4.04 7.54 -6.34
N GLY A 76 -3.77 6.56 -7.22
CA GLY A 76 -2.61 5.68 -7.11
C GLY A 76 -2.73 4.54 -6.09
N ARG A 77 -3.86 4.46 -5.36
CA ARG A 77 -4.23 3.31 -4.51
C ARG A 77 -5.12 2.36 -5.30
N ILE A 78 -4.74 1.08 -5.32
CA ILE A 78 -5.48 0.01 -5.99
C ILE A 78 -5.85 -1.05 -4.95
N ALA A 79 -7.10 -1.51 -4.96
CA ALA A 79 -7.58 -2.63 -4.16
C ALA A 79 -8.08 -3.75 -5.08
N LEU A 80 -7.47 -4.93 -4.97
CA LEU A 80 -7.85 -6.13 -5.71
C LEU A 80 -8.62 -7.06 -4.78
N TRP A 81 -9.83 -7.47 -5.18
CA TRP A 81 -10.61 -8.45 -4.44
C TRP A 81 -9.99 -9.84 -4.56
N LEU A 82 -9.75 -10.51 -3.43
CA LEU A 82 -9.27 -11.89 -3.37
C LEU A 82 -10.29 -12.83 -2.72
N GLY A 83 -11.06 -12.31 -1.76
CA GLY A 83 -12.09 -13.05 -1.03
C GLY A 83 -13.11 -12.11 -0.40
N PRO A 84 -14.21 -12.64 0.17
CA PRO A 84 -15.25 -11.85 0.82
C PRO A 84 -14.72 -11.00 1.99
N ASP A 85 -13.60 -11.40 2.57
CA ASP A 85 -12.89 -10.76 3.68
C ASP A 85 -11.40 -10.48 3.36
N GLU A 86 -10.98 -10.53 2.09
CA GLU A 86 -9.56 -10.46 1.70
C GLU A 86 -9.31 -9.60 0.46
N TRP A 87 -8.31 -8.72 0.56
CA TRP A 87 -7.87 -7.81 -0.51
C TRP A 87 -6.34 -7.69 -0.58
N LEU A 88 -5.81 -7.54 -1.79
CA LEU A 88 -4.46 -7.00 -1.99
C LEU A 88 -4.58 -5.50 -2.26
N VAL A 89 -3.95 -4.69 -1.41
CA VAL A 89 -3.87 -3.24 -1.60
C VAL A 89 -2.49 -2.86 -2.11
N ILE A 90 -2.43 -2.04 -3.14
CA ILE A 90 -1.20 -1.54 -3.77
C ILE A 90 -1.24 -0.02 -3.77
N ASP A 91 -0.15 0.64 -3.34
CA ASP A 91 0.05 2.07 -3.50
C ASP A 91 1.24 2.34 -4.41
N GLU A 92 0.99 2.99 -5.55
CA GLU A 92 1.99 3.32 -6.57
C GLU A 92 2.57 4.73 -6.40
N THR A 93 2.08 5.48 -5.41
CA THR A 93 2.43 6.89 -5.15
C THR A 93 3.40 7.07 -3.97
N GLY A 94 3.78 5.98 -3.31
CA GLY A 94 4.71 5.98 -2.19
C GLY A 94 4.07 6.28 -0.83
N ASN A 95 2.74 6.29 -0.73
CA ASN A 95 2.07 6.33 0.57
C ASN A 95 2.17 4.98 1.28
N ASP A 96 1.92 4.97 2.59
CA ASP A 96 2.00 3.78 3.43
C ASP A 96 0.59 3.24 3.78
N PRO A 97 0.05 2.29 2.98
CA PRO A 97 -1.25 1.69 3.28
C PRO A 97 -1.29 0.94 4.61
N LEU A 98 -0.15 0.48 5.14
CA LEU A 98 -0.10 -0.18 6.45
C LEU A 98 -0.31 0.84 7.56
N ALA A 99 0.35 2.00 7.47
CA ALA A 99 0.15 3.10 8.40
C ALA A 99 -1.29 3.65 8.34
N ASP A 100 -1.89 3.73 7.15
CA ASP A 100 -3.29 4.14 6.98
C ASP A 100 -4.25 3.20 7.73
N CYS A 101 -4.02 1.88 7.65
CA CYS A 101 -4.80 0.87 8.38
C CYS A 101 -4.58 0.92 9.89
N ALA A 102 -3.37 1.22 10.36
CA ALA A 102 -3.01 1.21 11.79
C ALA A 102 -3.88 2.16 12.64
N GLY A 103 -4.43 3.23 12.05
CA GLY A 103 -5.35 4.16 12.71
C GLY A 103 -6.80 3.68 12.82
N VAL A 104 -7.14 2.52 12.25
CA VAL A 104 -8.52 2.03 12.17
C VAL A 104 -8.84 1.14 13.37
N ALA A 105 -9.80 1.56 14.21
CA ALA A 105 -10.21 0.78 15.39
C ALA A 105 -11.02 -0.49 15.07
N ALA A 106 -11.64 -0.56 13.88
CA ALA A 106 -12.41 -1.72 13.46
C ALA A 106 -11.50 -2.95 13.24
N LEU A 107 -11.98 -4.15 13.57
CA LEU A 107 -11.18 -5.39 13.48
C LEU A 107 -10.61 -5.61 12.07
N HIS A 108 -9.29 -5.80 11.96
CA HIS A 108 -8.61 -6.12 10.70
C HIS A 108 -7.21 -6.69 10.94
N SER A 109 -6.59 -7.23 9.89
CA SER A 109 -5.17 -7.60 9.82
C SER A 109 -4.62 -7.05 8.51
N ALA A 110 -3.49 -6.35 8.56
CA ALA A 110 -2.85 -5.69 7.42
C ALA A 110 -1.32 -5.87 7.47
#